data_AF-A0A7D7ZWG3-F1
#
_entry.id   AF-A0A7D7ZWG3-F1
#
_cell.length_a   1.000
_cell.length_b   1.000
_cell.length_c   1.000
_cell.angle_alpha   90.00
_cell.angle_beta   90.00
_cell.angle_gamma   90.00
#
_symmetry.space_group_name_H-M   'P 1'
#
loop_
_entity.id
_entity.type
_entity.pdbx_description
1 polymer ?
#
loop_
_entity_poly.entity_id
_entity_poly.type
_entity_poly.pdbx_seq_one_letter_code
_entity_poly.pdbx_strand_id
1 'polypeptide(L)'
;MGRPKNIIVINEDYQKLAESFYRYLLRLGYNAKGCKSRYNYLCEFLNWLEQKGLLNITKITALEITNYYQYISERPNKTTGGILSQKTTHSHMRIIRDLFIMLQNEGKVKTNPCSSHTQKQEKKEPY
;
A
#
# COMPACT_ATOMS: atom_id res chain seq x y z
N MET A 1 -14.03 10.65 12.19
CA MET A 1 -12.87 9.82 11.79
C MET A 1 -11.61 10.68 11.90
N GLY A 2 -10.68 10.33 12.80
CA GLY A 2 -9.39 11.02 12.89
C GLY A 2 -8.61 10.80 11.60
N ARG A 3 -8.48 11.85 10.78
CA ARG A 3 -7.61 11.84 9.60
C ARG A 3 -6.19 11.54 10.06
N PRO A 4 -5.47 10.58 9.45
CA PRO A 4 -4.04 10.50 9.67
C PRO A 4 -3.41 11.82 9.20
N LYS A 5 -2.89 12.58 10.16
CA LYS A 5 -2.19 13.85 9.96
C LYS A 5 -0.79 13.54 9.42
N ASN A 6 -0.44 14.11 8.27
CA ASN A 6 0.90 14.18 7.67
C ASN A 6 1.76 12.92 7.86
N ILE A 7 1.50 11.87 7.08
CA ILE A 7 2.58 10.92 6.78
C ILE A 7 3.38 11.51 5.63
N ILE A 8 4.61 11.90 5.93
CA ILE A 8 5.59 12.36 4.95
C ILE A 8 6.34 11.11 4.50
N VAL A 9 6.11 10.66 3.27
CA VAL A 9 6.94 9.64 2.64
C VAL A 9 8.21 10.34 2.18
N ILE A 10 9.37 9.96 2.72
CA ILE A 10 10.64 10.64 2.42
C ILE A 10 11.20 10.13 1.08
N ASN A 11 11.03 8.84 0.79
CA ASN A 11 11.56 8.24 -0.44
C ASN A 11 10.82 8.72 -1.69
N GLU A 12 11.58 9.29 -2.64
CA GLU A 12 11.10 9.74 -3.95
C GLU A 12 10.45 8.61 -4.77
N ASP A 13 10.98 7.39 -4.68
CA ASP A 13 10.42 6.23 -5.39
C ASP A 13 8.99 5.93 -4.91
N TYR A 14 8.77 6.01 -3.60
CA TYR A 14 7.46 5.83 -3.01
C TYR A 14 6.52 7.00 -3.25
N GLN A 15 7.03 8.23 -3.34
CA GLN A 15 6.23 9.37 -3.78
C GLN A 15 5.74 9.20 -5.22
N LYS A 16 6.65 8.83 -6.14
CA LYS A 16 6.30 8.55 -7.56
C LYS A 16 5.30 7.41 -7.68
N LEU A 17 5.43 6.38 -6.85
CA LEU A 17 4.49 5.28 -6.78
C LEU A 17 3.10 5.72 -6.30
N ALA A 18 3.05 6.52 -5.22
CA ALA A 18 1.80 7.05 -4.70
C ALA A 18 1.10 7.99 -5.70
N GLU A 19 1.88 8.80 -6.41
CA GLU A 19 1.37 9.66 -7.49
C GLU A 19 0.85 8.84 -8.67
N SER A 20 1.58 7.81 -9.09
CA SER A 20 1.14 6.90 -10.16
C SER A 20 -0.18 6.23 -9.79
N PHE A 21 -0.32 5.75 -8.55
CA PHE A 21 -1.56 5.18 -8.05
C PHE A 21 -2.71 6.20 -8.02
N TYR A 22 -2.43 7.43 -7.59
CA TYR A 22 -3.42 8.50 -7.62
C TYR A 22 -3.92 8.78 -9.05
N ARG A 23 -3.02 8.87 -10.03
CA ARG A 23 -3.36 9.03 -11.46
C ARG A 23 -4.15 7.84 -11.99
N TYR A 24 -3.79 6.63 -11.60
CA TYR A 24 -4.51 5.41 -11.97
C TYR A 24 -5.96 5.43 -11.47
N LEU A 25 -6.18 5.83 -10.21
CA LEU A 25 -7.52 5.98 -9.66
C LEU A 25 -8.33 7.06 -10.39
N LEU A 26 -7.72 8.19 -10.76
CA LEU A 26 -8.39 9.21 -11.57
C LEU A 26 -8.78 8.65 -12.94
N ARG A 27 -7.91 7.86 -13.57
CA ARG A 27 -8.19 7.22 -14.86
C ARG A 27 -9.34 6.21 -14.80
N LEU A 28 -9.51 5.54 -13.66
CA LEU A 28 -10.66 4.65 -13.40
C LEU A 28 -11.97 5.42 -13.15
N GLY A 29 -11.96 6.75 -13.12
CA GLY A 29 -13.15 7.58 -12.90
C GLY A 29 -13.52 7.77 -11.43
N TYR A 30 -12.58 7.54 -10.50
CA TYR A 30 -12.85 7.79 -9.07
C TYR A 30 -12.81 9.28 -8.73
N ASN A 31 -13.67 9.69 -7.80
CA ASN A 31 -13.71 11.06 -7.27
C ASN A 31 -12.39 11.48 -6.61
N ALA A 32 -11.92 12.69 -6.90
CA ALA A 32 -10.66 13.24 -6.36
C ALA A 32 -10.60 13.24 -4.81
N LYS A 33 -11.73 13.49 -4.13
CA LYS A 33 -11.83 13.40 -2.66
C LYS A 33 -11.55 11.98 -2.16
N GLY A 34 -12.10 10.97 -2.82
CA GLY A 34 -11.86 9.56 -2.48
C GLY A 34 -10.41 9.15 -2.78
N CYS A 35 -9.88 9.60 -3.92
CA CYS A 35 -8.48 9.38 -4.29
C CYS A 35 -7.51 9.97 -3.28
N LYS A 36 -7.78 11.17 -2.75
CA LYS A 36 -6.94 11.80 -1.72
C LYS A 36 -6.93 11.02 -0.41
N SER A 37 -8.07 10.50 0.04
CA SER A 37 -8.12 9.62 1.21
C SER A 37 -7.31 8.34 0.97
N ARG A 38 -7.44 7.71 -0.20
CA ARG A 38 -6.67 6.51 -0.55
C ARG A 38 -5.17 6.79 -0.64
N TYR A 39 -4.79 7.92 -1.21
CA TYR A 39 -3.41 8.39 -1.25
C TYR A 39 -2.81 8.52 0.15
N ASN A 40 -3.53 9.12 1.10
CA ASN A 40 -3.04 9.24 2.48
C ASN A 40 -2.83 7.88 3.15
N TYR A 41 -3.77 6.94 2.97
CA TYR A 41 -3.64 5.58 3.50
C TYR A 41 -2.47 4.82 2.86
N LEU A 42 -2.24 5.04 1.56
CA LEU A 42 -1.10 4.49 0.86
C LEU A 42 0.22 5.06 1.40
N CYS A 43 0.32 6.38 1.60
CA CYS A 43 1.49 6.99 2.22
C CYS A 43 1.78 6.40 3.60
N GLU A 44 0.76 6.13 4.41
CA GLU A 44 0.95 5.48 5.71
C GLU A 44 1.59 4.09 5.60
N PHE A 45 1.12 3.29 4.64
CA PHE A 45 1.71 2.00 4.34
C PHE A 45 3.17 2.12 3.86
N LEU A 46 3.44 3.03 2.91
CA LEU A 46 4.78 3.23 2.35
C LEU A 46 5.78 3.71 3.41
N ASN A 47 5.37 4.63 4.28
CA ASN A 47 6.21 5.08 5.39
C ASN A 47 6.48 3.95 6.40
N TRP A 48 5.50 3.07 6.66
CA TRP A 48 5.72 1.90 7.52
C TRP A 48 6.75 0.93 6.92
N LEU A 49 6.71 0.72 5.60
CA LEU A 49 7.72 -0.06 4.87
C LEU A 49 9.10 0.59 4.95
N GLU A 50 9.18 1.90 4.75
CA GLU A 50 10.42 2.67 4.85
C GLU A 50 11.06 2.53 6.24
N GLN A 51 10.25 2.59 7.31
CA GLN A 51 10.71 2.36 8.69
C GLN A 51 11.24 0.93 8.92
N LYS A 52 10.77 -0.05 8.16
CA LYS A 52 11.29 -1.43 8.18
C LYS A 52 12.55 -1.62 7.33
N GLY A 53 13.02 -0.57 6.64
CA GLY A 53 14.12 -0.65 5.68
C GLY A 53 13.71 -1.24 4.32
N LEU A 54 12.40 -1.42 4.09
CA LEU A 54 11.87 -1.87 2.83
C LEU A 54 11.64 -0.64 1.95
N LEU A 55 12.58 -0.39 1.05
CA LEU A 55 12.52 0.72 0.08
C LEU A 55 11.99 0.29 -1.28
N ASN A 56 11.69 -0.99 -1.46
CA ASN A 56 11.27 -1.57 -2.73
C ASN A 56 9.90 -2.25 -2.60
N ILE A 57 8.87 -1.68 -3.23
CA ILE A 57 7.51 -2.25 -3.24
C ILE A 57 7.47 -3.66 -3.87
N THR A 58 8.40 -3.93 -4.79
CA THR A 58 8.48 -5.19 -5.54
C THR A 58 9.00 -6.35 -4.70
N LYS A 59 9.69 -6.05 -3.59
CA LYS A 59 10.18 -7.05 -2.62
C LYS A 59 9.16 -7.32 -1.52
N ILE A 60 8.03 -6.62 -1.51
CA ILE A 60 6.99 -6.81 -0.50
C ILE A 60 6.27 -8.12 -0.75
N THR A 61 6.20 -8.93 0.30
CA THR A 61 5.52 -10.23 0.29
C THR A 61 4.23 -10.18 1.12
N ALA A 62 3.42 -11.23 1.03
CA ALA A 62 2.20 -11.36 1.83
C ALA A 62 2.48 -11.28 3.34
N LEU A 63 3.68 -11.68 3.78
CA LEU A 63 4.11 -11.57 5.17
C LEU A 63 4.11 -10.12 5.65
N GLU A 64 4.66 -9.21 4.85
CA GLU A 64 4.71 -7.77 5.20
C GLU A 64 3.34 -7.13 5.21
N ILE A 65 2.43 -7.57 4.33
CA ILE A 65 1.03 -7.13 4.33
C ILE A 65 0.33 -7.59 5.62
N THR A 66 0.54 -8.84 6.04
CA THR A 66 0.01 -9.38 7.30
C THR A 66 0.62 -8.66 8.51
N ASN A 67 1.93 -8.39 8.51
CA ASN A 67 2.59 -7.63 9.55
C ASN A 67 2.02 -6.20 9.67
N TYR A 68 1.76 -5.54 8.53
CA TYR A 68 1.12 -4.23 8.52
C TYR A 68 -0.33 -4.29 8.99
N TYR A 69 -1.10 -5.32 8.59
CA TYR A 69 -2.46 -5.55 9.07
C TYR A 69 -2.47 -5.68 10.60
N GLN A 70 -1.54 -6.47 11.14
CA GLN A 70 -1.39 -6.67 12.58
C GLN A 70 -0.99 -5.36 13.27
N TYR A 71 -0.02 -4.62 12.72
CA TYR A 71 0.38 -3.30 13.23
C TYR A 71 -0.80 -2.32 13.31
N ILE A 72 -1.61 -2.22 12.25
CA ILE A 72 -2.79 -1.36 12.19
C ILE A 72 -3.87 -1.83 13.17
N SER A 73 -4.02 -3.15 13.35
CA SER A 73 -4.97 -3.76 14.29
C SER A 73 -4.53 -3.61 15.75
N GLU A 74 -3.25 -3.62 16.04
CA GLU A 74 -2.70 -3.43 17.40
C GLU A 74 -2.64 -1.96 17.79
N ARG A 75 -2.65 -1.03 16.82
CA ARG A 75 -2.57 0.41 17.08
C ARG A 75 -3.85 0.92 17.78
N PRO A 76 -3.78 1.39 19.04
CA PRO A 76 -4.93 1.96 19.72
C PRO A 76 -5.36 3.26 19.02
N ASN A 77 -6.65 3.40 18.78
CA ASN A 77 -7.22 4.59 18.16
C ASN A 77 -7.07 5.77 19.13
N LYS A 78 -6.20 6.73 18.77
CA LYS A 78 -5.91 7.96 19.54
C LYS A 78 -7.15 8.78 19.92
N THR A 79 -8.30 8.53 19.30
CA THR A 79 -9.54 9.29 19.54
C THR A 79 -10.50 8.63 20.54
N THR A 80 -10.41 7.31 20.73
CA THR A 80 -11.43 6.56 21.50
C THR A 80 -10.82 5.56 22.49
N GLY A 81 -9.48 5.41 22.52
CA GLY A 81 -8.81 4.44 23.39
C GLY A 81 -9.08 2.96 23.04
N GLY A 82 -9.88 2.69 22.01
CA GLY A 82 -10.20 1.35 21.52
C GLY A 82 -9.41 0.94 20.28
N ILE A 83 -9.48 -0.34 19.93
CA ILE A 83 -8.89 -0.94 18.73
C ILE A 83 -9.45 -0.25 17.47
N LEU A 84 -8.61 -0.04 16.44
CA LEU A 84 -9.05 0.52 15.17
C LEU A 84 -10.22 -0.30 14.60
N SER A 85 -11.30 0.36 14.16
CA SER A 85 -12.48 -0.35 13.65
C SER A 85 -12.10 -1.20 12.43
N GLN A 86 -12.54 -2.46 12.40
CA GLN A 86 -12.29 -3.40 11.30
C GLN A 86 -12.57 -2.78 9.92
N LYS A 87 -13.58 -1.92 9.81
CA LYS A 87 -13.91 -1.19 8.57
C LYS A 87 -12.74 -0.38 8.02
N THR A 88 -11.97 0.27 8.89
CA THR A 88 -10.80 1.04 8.50
C THR A 88 -9.69 0.10 8.04
N THR A 89 -9.39 -0.96 8.80
CA THR A 89 -8.36 -1.95 8.44
C THR A 89 -8.66 -2.62 7.08
N HIS A 90 -9.92 -3.01 6.84
CA HIS A 90 -10.35 -3.53 5.54
C HIS A 90 -10.21 -2.51 4.41
N SER A 91 -10.42 -1.22 4.70
CA SER A 91 -10.21 -0.15 3.71
C SER A 91 -8.74 -0.03 3.33
N HIS A 92 -7.82 -0.11 4.30
CA HIS A 92 -6.38 -0.15 4.05
C HIS A 92 -6.02 -1.36 3.18
N MET A 93 -6.49 -2.56 3.55
CA MET A 93 -6.21 -3.79 2.79
C MET A 93 -6.71 -3.72 1.35
N ARG A 94 -7.89 -3.13 1.13
CA ARG A 94 -8.44 -2.92 -0.22
C ARG A 94 -7.54 -2.02 -1.05
N ILE A 95 -7.07 -0.90 -0.49
CA ILE A 95 -6.18 0.05 -1.17
C ILE A 95 -4.85 -0.62 -1.53
N ILE A 96 -4.27 -1.39 -0.61
CA ILE A 96 -3.05 -2.15 -0.85
C ILE A 96 -3.27 -3.16 -1.98
N ARG A 97 -4.40 -3.89 -1.98
CA ARG A 97 -4.74 -4.82 -3.05
C ARG A 97 -4.85 -4.12 -4.40
N ASP A 98 -5.55 -2.99 -4.47
CA ASP A 98 -5.67 -2.18 -5.70
C ASP A 98 -4.30 -1.69 -6.20
N LEU A 99 -3.40 -1.29 -5.29
CA LEU A 99 -2.02 -0.93 -5.63
C LEU A 99 -1.28 -2.10 -6.28
N PHE A 100 -1.30 -3.28 -5.66
CA PHE A 100 -0.61 -4.46 -6.22
C PHE A 100 -1.20 -4.90 -7.56
N ILE A 101 -2.50 -4.74 -7.77
CA ILE A 101 -3.14 -4.98 -9.08
C ILE A 101 -2.60 -4.00 -10.12
N MET A 102 -2.51 -2.71 -9.79
CA MET A 102 -1.91 -1.72 -10.70
C MET A 102 -0.46 -2.08 -11.04
N LEU A 103 0.35 -2.40 -10.02
CA LEU A 103 1.75 -2.75 -10.20
C LEU A 103 1.95 -4.03 -11.02
N GLN A 104 1.04 -5.00 -10.87
CA GLN A 104 1.00 -6.21 -11.68
C GLN A 104 0.64 -5.89 -13.13
N ASN A 105 -0.35 -5.02 -13.36
CA ASN A 105 -0.74 -4.58 -14.70
C ASN A 105 0.36 -3.76 -15.40
N GLU A 106 1.13 -2.96 -14.65
CA GLU A 106 2.30 -2.24 -15.17
C GLU A 106 3.52 -3.16 -15.40
N GLY A 107 3.46 -4.44 -15.00
CA GLY A 107 4.59 -5.37 -15.09
C GLY A 107 5.72 -5.10 -14.10
N LYS A 108 5.53 -4.18 -13.14
CA LYS A 108 6.53 -3.83 -12.11
C LYS A 108 6.69 -4.93 -11.07
N VAL A 109 5.66 -5.75 -10.84
CA VAL A 109 5.68 -6.86 -9.88
C VAL A 109 5.32 -8.14 -10.63
N LYS A 110 6.25 -9.11 -10.65
CA LYS A 110 6.07 -10.41 -11.31
C LYS A 110 5.10 -11.35 -10.58
N THR A 111 4.95 -11.19 -9.27
CA THR A 111 4.16 -12.09 -8.44
C THR A 111 3.26 -11.27 -7.53
N ASN A 112 1.94 -11.33 -7.73
CA ASN A 112 0.99 -10.72 -6.83
C ASN A 112 0.97 -11.51 -5.52
N PRO A 113 1.46 -10.97 -4.39
CA PRO A 113 1.48 -11.69 -3.11
C PRO A 113 0.06 -11.99 -2.59
N CYS A 114 -0.98 -11.36 -3.16
CA CYS A 114 -2.37 -11.54 -2.79
C CYS A 114 -3.10 -12.64 -3.60
N SER A 115 -2.53 -13.09 -4.72
CA SER A 115 -3.03 -14.24 -5.47
C SER A 115 -2.12 -15.41 -5.20
N SER A 116 -2.52 -16.28 -4.26
CA SER A 116 -1.86 -17.53 -3.95
C SER A 116 -1.92 -18.51 -5.13
N HIS A 117 -1.15 -18.27 -6.18
CA HIS A 117 -0.72 -19.32 -7.09
C HIS A 117 0.68 -19.03 -7.65
N THR A 118 1.63 -19.69 -7.00
CA THR A 118 3.02 -19.99 -7.39
C THR A 118 3.35 -19.74 -8.86
N GLN A 119 4.11 -18.70 -9.17
CA GLN A 119 5.05 -18.74 -10.30
C GLN A 119 6.34 -18.01 -9.95
N LYS A 120 7.38 -18.81 -9.72
CA LYS A 120 8.79 -18.41 -9.82
C LYS A 120 8.99 -17.78 -11.20
N GLN A 121 9.60 -16.59 -11.25
CA GLN A 121 10.23 -16.12 -12.48
C GLN A 121 11.56 -15.43 -12.18
N GLU A 122 12.56 -16.27 -11.99
CA GLU A 122 13.92 -16.01 -12.46
C GLU A 122 13.90 -15.80 -13.99
N LYS A 123 14.67 -14.80 -14.45
CA LYS A 123 15.34 -14.62 -15.78
C LYS A 123 15.61 -13.11 -15.93
N LYS A 124 16.83 -12.68 -15.59
CA LYS A 124 18.10 -12.66 -16.35
C LYS A 124 18.18 -11.40 -17.24
N GLU A 125 19.05 -10.48 -16.82
CA GLU A 125 19.61 -9.37 -17.61
C GLU A 125 20.14 -9.88 -18.96
N PRO A 126 19.81 -9.22 -20.09
CA PRO A 126 20.56 -9.37 -21.31
C PRO A 126 21.71 -8.34 -21.36
N TYR A 127 22.92 -8.92 -21.42
CA TYR A 127 24.21 -8.46 -21.97
C TYR A 127 24.51 -6.96 -22.06
#